data_AF-A0A067SED9-F1
#
_entry.id   AF-A0A067SED9-F1
#
_cell.length_a   1.000
_cell.length_b   1.000
_cell.length_c   1.000
_cell.angle_alpha   90.00
_cell.angle_beta   90.00
_cell.angle_gamma   90.00
#
_symmetry.space_group_name_H-M   'P 1'
#
loop_
_entity.id
_entity.type
_entity.pdbx_description
1 polymer ?
#
loop_
_entity_poly.entity_id
_entity_poly.type
_entity_poly.pdbx_seq_one_letter_code
_entity_poly.pdbx_strand_id
1 'polypeptide(L)'
;MMDAKKESVLISDHPIYWFEDGSLVLDVEVQRFRVHRTLLSRHSRFFSMLELGLKGDTTNGSRERNKEEETPISALNRHALNHVVLEPKRQVRAQDVEVLLQHLYHDVSLGNDSSVAHVASLLRVSSPQQLDFPNIHKSARAVFEGMFPKGPDAFTHNHPLHDALPVATEFKLLSVRKAILYSLVSTTDFDVSGSNSGDNDPQYADTLEILNGASTPRDDQPERQPNVPLMIEITGTETIPDTSTPSEPSLPRKVLSPADAEICMTLMTRLISHFTPILFTPAATPHMACTDVFAETWMPLVIQPAIENDGVYKPLETLQRMKKIDWAELGLCALCVEDKRAEWAEEQSNIWNLMDSWLLPPAQVDNV
;
A
#
# COMPACT_ATOMS: atom_id res chain seq x y z
N MET A 1 20.53 -43.63 10.54
CA MET A 1 19.11 -43.57 10.12
C MET A 1 18.36 -42.86 11.23
N MET A 2 18.08 -41.56 11.05
CA MET A 2 17.25 -40.81 12.00
C MET A 2 15.82 -40.85 11.48
N ASP A 3 14.93 -41.50 12.23
CA ASP A 3 13.48 -41.47 11.99
C ASP A 3 12.99 -40.04 12.22
N ALA A 4 12.65 -39.35 11.13
CA ALA A 4 11.95 -38.08 11.20
C ALA A 4 10.55 -38.34 11.81
N LYS A 5 10.38 -37.99 13.09
CA LYS A 5 9.06 -37.92 13.72
C LYS A 5 8.17 -37.01 12.88
N LYS A 6 7.21 -37.60 12.18
CA LYS A 6 6.18 -36.88 11.43
C LYS A 6 5.27 -36.20 12.44
N GLU A 7 5.55 -34.94 12.75
CA GLU A 7 4.71 -34.11 13.60
C GLU A 7 3.34 -33.98 12.92
N SER A 8 2.31 -34.56 13.53
CA SER A 8 0.94 -34.46 13.03
C SER A 8 0.43 -33.05 13.33
N VAL A 9 0.47 -32.19 12.32
CA VAL A 9 -0.13 -30.86 12.40
C VAL A 9 -1.63 -31.02 12.67
N LEU A 10 -2.10 -30.45 13.79
CA LEU A 10 -3.52 -30.48 14.16
C LEU A 10 -4.29 -29.55 13.21
N ILE A 11 -5.10 -30.14 12.33
CA ILE A 11 -6.03 -29.41 11.47
C ILE A 11 -7.29 -29.12 12.27
N SER A 12 -7.70 -27.85 12.32
CA SER A 12 -8.89 -27.39 13.04
C SER A 12 -10.03 -27.00 12.08
N ASP A 13 -11.25 -27.31 12.46
CA ASP A 13 -12.45 -26.93 11.70
C ASP A 13 -12.74 -25.43 11.93
N HIS A 14 -13.07 -24.70 10.87
CA HIS A 14 -13.35 -23.26 10.94
C HIS A 14 -14.62 -22.99 11.75
N PRO A 15 -14.63 -22.05 12.72
CA PRO A 15 -15.76 -21.87 13.64
C PRO A 15 -17.05 -21.39 12.96
N ILE A 16 -16.94 -20.56 11.91
CA ILE A 16 -18.08 -20.00 11.17
C ILE A 16 -18.42 -20.85 9.93
N TYR A 17 -17.45 -21.07 9.04
CA TYR A 17 -17.65 -21.75 7.76
C TYR A 17 -17.51 -23.29 7.85
N TRP A 18 -18.26 -23.87 8.78
CA TRP A 18 -18.43 -25.31 8.93
C TRP A 18 -19.91 -25.69 8.92
N PHE A 19 -20.45 -25.91 7.72
CA PHE A 19 -21.86 -26.19 7.54
C PHE A 19 -22.16 -27.69 7.66
N GLU A 20 -23.15 -28.06 8.48
CA GLU A 20 -23.57 -29.46 8.67
C GLU A 20 -24.15 -30.10 7.40
N ASP A 21 -24.77 -29.28 6.55
CA ASP A 21 -25.27 -29.64 5.22
C ASP A 21 -24.23 -29.43 4.11
N GLY A 22 -23.02 -28.98 4.46
CA GLY A 22 -21.94 -28.77 3.52
C GLY A 22 -21.50 -30.08 2.86
N SER A 23 -21.45 -30.04 1.52
CA SER A 23 -21.16 -31.19 0.66
C SER A 23 -19.69 -31.29 0.23
N LEU A 24 -18.86 -30.31 0.59
CA LEU A 24 -17.44 -30.23 0.24
C LEU A 24 -16.64 -29.74 1.44
N VAL A 25 -15.59 -30.46 1.76
CA VAL A 25 -14.58 -30.15 2.77
C VAL A 25 -13.34 -29.62 2.06
N LEU A 26 -12.85 -28.45 2.45
CA LEU A 26 -11.62 -27.84 1.95
C LEU A 26 -10.58 -27.80 3.07
N ASP A 27 -9.42 -28.42 2.87
CA ASP A 27 -8.28 -28.27 3.77
C ASP A 27 -7.33 -27.21 3.19
N VAL A 28 -7.10 -26.15 3.97
CA VAL A 28 -6.26 -25.01 3.61
C VAL A 28 -5.36 -24.69 4.80
N GLU A 29 -4.05 -24.87 4.63
CA GLU A 29 -3.08 -24.73 5.72
C GLU A 29 -3.45 -25.60 6.94
N VAL A 30 -3.71 -24.99 8.10
CA VAL A 30 -4.10 -25.67 9.36
C VAL A 30 -5.60 -25.62 9.62
N GLN A 31 -6.38 -25.19 8.63
CA GLN A 31 -7.81 -24.94 8.78
C GLN A 31 -8.64 -25.71 7.76
N ARG A 32 -9.81 -26.16 8.20
CA ARG A 32 -10.76 -26.88 7.38
C ARG A 32 -12.09 -26.15 7.28
N PHE A 33 -12.62 -26.06 6.07
CA PHE A 33 -13.88 -25.43 5.77
C PHE A 33 -14.85 -26.49 5.25
N ARG A 34 -16.10 -26.48 5.70
CA ARG A 34 -17.15 -27.38 5.17
C ARG A 34 -18.25 -26.54 4.54
N VAL A 35 -18.35 -26.62 3.21
CA VAL A 35 -19.09 -25.67 2.36
C VAL A 35 -19.92 -26.34 1.26
N HIS A 36 -20.78 -25.55 0.62
CA HIS A 36 -21.65 -26.01 -0.47
C HIS A 36 -20.88 -26.10 -1.78
N ARG A 37 -20.70 -27.33 -2.30
CA ARG A 37 -19.99 -27.58 -3.56
C ARG A 37 -20.62 -26.84 -4.73
N THR A 38 -21.94 -26.90 -4.85
CA THR A 38 -22.69 -26.29 -5.95
C THR A 38 -22.48 -24.78 -6.03
N LEU A 39 -22.33 -24.11 -4.88
CA LEU A 39 -22.04 -22.68 -4.82
C LEU A 39 -20.67 -22.37 -5.38
N LEU A 40 -19.63 -23.12 -4.98
CA LEU A 40 -18.28 -22.92 -5.49
C LEU A 40 -18.17 -23.26 -6.97
N SER A 41 -18.65 -24.43 -7.40
CA SER A 41 -18.58 -24.89 -8.80
C SER A 41 -19.34 -23.97 -9.77
N ARG A 42 -20.40 -23.30 -9.31
CA ARG A 42 -21.14 -22.32 -10.13
C ARG A 42 -20.30 -21.07 -10.44
N HIS A 43 -19.42 -20.67 -9.54
CA HIS A 43 -18.69 -19.40 -9.64
C HIS A 43 -17.20 -19.58 -9.96
N SER A 44 -16.66 -20.78 -9.77
CA SER A 44 -15.25 -21.10 -9.98
C SER A 44 -15.06 -22.17 -11.06
N ARG A 45 -14.15 -21.87 -11.99
CA ARG A 45 -13.72 -22.84 -13.01
C ARG A 45 -12.88 -23.95 -12.40
N PHE A 46 -12.06 -23.65 -11.40
CA PHE A 46 -11.27 -24.66 -10.67
C PHE A 46 -12.16 -25.75 -10.08
N PHE A 47 -13.20 -25.36 -9.33
CA PHE A 47 -14.12 -26.31 -8.72
C PHE A 47 -15.03 -27.00 -9.76
N SER A 48 -15.44 -26.30 -10.82
CA SER A 48 -16.20 -26.88 -11.92
C SER A 48 -15.42 -27.97 -12.69
N MET A 49 -14.14 -27.73 -12.99
CA MET A 49 -13.27 -28.70 -13.66
C MET A 49 -13.05 -29.95 -12.82
N LEU A 50 -12.93 -29.78 -11.50
CA LEU A 50 -12.85 -30.91 -10.58
C LEU A 50 -14.09 -31.81 -10.66
N GLU A 51 -15.25 -31.31 -11.09
CA GLU A 51 -16.43 -32.14 -11.35
C GLU A 51 -16.38 -32.87 -12.70
N LEU A 52 -15.80 -32.24 -13.72
CA LEU A 52 -15.75 -32.78 -15.09
C LEU A 52 -14.70 -33.88 -15.26
N GLY A 53 -13.53 -33.73 -14.61
CA GLY A 53 -12.48 -34.76 -14.61
C GLY A 53 -12.95 -36.13 -14.12
N LEU A 54 -14.09 -36.17 -13.43
CA LEU A 54 -14.71 -37.36 -12.87
C LEU A 54 -15.66 -38.07 -13.84
N LYS A 55 -16.16 -37.35 -14.86
CA LYS A 55 -17.10 -37.91 -15.84
C LYS A 55 -16.39 -38.51 -17.06
N GLY A 56 -15.11 -38.16 -17.28
CA GLY A 56 -14.35 -38.50 -18.48
C GLY A 56 -13.87 -39.95 -18.57
N ASP A 57 -13.84 -40.70 -17.47
CA ASP A 57 -13.25 -42.06 -17.45
C ASP A 57 -14.28 -43.18 -17.73
N THR A 58 -15.56 -42.83 -17.93
CA THR A 58 -16.65 -43.82 -18.04
C THR A 58 -17.19 -44.03 -19.45
N THR A 59 -16.65 -43.35 -20.47
CA THR A 59 -17.24 -43.35 -21.84
C THR A 59 -16.28 -43.73 -22.96
N ASN A 60 -15.33 -44.64 -22.73
CA ASN A 60 -14.73 -45.40 -23.82
C ASN A 60 -15.37 -46.78 -23.91
N GLY A 61 -16.43 -46.85 -24.72
CA GLY A 61 -17.04 -48.08 -25.16
C GLY A 61 -16.09 -48.87 -26.05
N SER A 62 -15.42 -49.85 -25.46
CA SER A 62 -15.03 -51.09 -26.15
C SER A 62 -16.01 -52.17 -25.72
N ARG A 63 -16.92 -52.45 -26.65
CA ARG A 63 -17.96 -53.45 -26.60
C ARG A 63 -17.36 -54.87 -26.55
N GLU A 64 -16.90 -55.33 -25.39
CA GLU A 64 -16.71 -56.76 -25.14
C GLU A 64 -17.47 -57.22 -23.90
N ARG A 65 -18.28 -58.23 -24.13
CA ARG A 65 -19.40 -58.68 -23.33
C ARG A 65 -18.89 -59.77 -22.39
N ASN A 66 -18.26 -59.42 -21.28
CA ASN A 66 -17.96 -60.36 -20.19
C ASN A 66 -18.70 -59.93 -18.92
N LYS A 67 -19.59 -60.81 -18.46
CA LYS A 67 -20.23 -60.77 -17.15
C LYS A 67 -19.18 -61.09 -16.07
N GLU A 68 -19.43 -60.58 -14.86
CA GLU A 68 -18.71 -60.87 -13.61
C GLU A 68 -17.33 -60.16 -13.58
N GLU A 69 -17.13 -59.07 -12.84
CA GLU A 69 -17.16 -58.95 -11.38
C GLU A 69 -17.24 -57.44 -11.04
N GLU A 70 -18.22 -57.02 -10.23
CA GLU A 70 -18.29 -55.65 -9.69
C GLU A 70 -17.14 -55.45 -8.69
N THR A 71 -16.03 -54.85 -9.13
CA THR A 71 -14.92 -54.50 -8.24
C THR A 71 -15.26 -53.25 -7.39
N PRO A 72 -14.97 -53.23 -6.08
CA PRO A 72 -15.35 -52.15 -5.13
C PRO A 72 -14.72 -50.76 -5.36
N ILE A 73 -14.04 -50.53 -6.47
CA ILE A 73 -13.16 -49.37 -6.70
C ILE A 73 -13.97 -48.07 -6.98
N SER A 74 -15.24 -48.19 -7.40
CA SER A 74 -16.09 -47.02 -7.69
C SER A 74 -16.58 -46.26 -6.44
N ALA A 75 -16.57 -46.87 -5.26
CA ALA A 75 -17.01 -46.24 -4.02
C ALA A 75 -15.92 -45.42 -3.32
N LEU A 76 -14.65 -45.85 -3.37
CA LEU A 76 -13.52 -45.11 -2.79
C LEU A 76 -13.29 -43.76 -3.47
N ASN A 77 -13.55 -43.66 -4.77
CA ASN A 77 -13.40 -42.40 -5.50
C ASN A 77 -14.45 -41.35 -5.14
N ARG A 78 -15.64 -41.72 -4.60
CA ARG A 78 -16.67 -40.74 -4.22
C ARG A 78 -16.33 -39.95 -2.95
N HIS A 79 -15.65 -40.57 -1.99
CA HIS A 79 -15.22 -39.87 -0.77
C HIS A 79 -14.11 -38.84 -1.05
N ALA A 80 -13.24 -39.11 -2.03
CA ALA A 80 -12.25 -38.15 -2.50
C ALA A 80 -12.86 -36.90 -3.20
N LEU A 81 -14.16 -36.92 -3.55
CA LEU A 81 -14.82 -35.79 -4.24
C LEU A 81 -15.37 -34.74 -3.30
N ASN A 82 -15.58 -35.12 -2.04
CA ASN A 82 -16.14 -34.26 -1.02
C ASN A 82 -15.05 -33.71 -0.10
N HIS A 83 -13.79 -33.99 -0.38
CA HIS A 83 -12.65 -33.51 0.38
C HIS A 83 -11.53 -33.08 -0.56
N VAL A 84 -11.26 -31.78 -0.60
CA VAL A 84 -10.21 -31.18 -1.43
C VAL A 84 -9.16 -30.59 -0.52
N VAL A 85 -7.94 -31.09 -0.64
CA VAL A 85 -6.76 -30.51 0.01
C VAL A 85 -6.10 -29.56 -0.98
N LEU A 86 -6.05 -28.27 -0.65
CA LEU A 86 -5.41 -27.29 -1.52
C LEU A 86 -3.89 -27.47 -1.47
N GLU A 87 -3.29 -27.65 -2.66
CA GLU A 87 -1.86 -27.89 -2.77
C GLU A 87 -1.07 -26.64 -2.30
N PRO A 88 -0.03 -26.79 -1.47
CA PRO A 88 0.76 -25.66 -0.96
C PRO A 88 1.35 -24.76 -2.06
N LYS A 89 1.65 -25.34 -3.23
CA LYS A 89 2.17 -24.60 -4.40
C LYS A 89 1.22 -23.54 -4.96
N ARG A 90 -0.09 -23.63 -4.66
CA ARG A 90 -1.07 -22.60 -5.06
C ARG A 90 -1.03 -21.35 -4.16
N GLN A 91 -0.34 -21.42 -3.02
CA GLN A 91 -0.19 -20.31 -2.07
C GLN A 91 -1.53 -19.71 -1.60
N VAL A 92 -2.57 -20.56 -1.52
CA VAL A 92 -3.88 -20.15 -1.00
C VAL A 92 -3.83 -20.18 0.52
N ARG A 93 -4.07 -19.04 1.16
CA ARG A 93 -4.09 -18.89 2.62
C ARG A 93 -5.49 -19.09 3.17
N ALA A 94 -5.61 -19.63 4.38
CA ALA A 94 -6.90 -19.86 5.02
C ALA A 94 -7.69 -18.54 5.18
N GLN A 95 -7.02 -17.45 5.53
CA GLN A 95 -7.62 -16.11 5.66
C GLN A 95 -8.23 -15.59 4.36
N ASP A 96 -7.57 -15.84 3.22
CA ASP A 96 -8.08 -15.38 1.92
C ASP A 96 -9.32 -16.21 1.52
N VAL A 97 -9.35 -17.50 1.86
CA VAL A 97 -10.53 -18.36 1.66
C VAL A 97 -11.68 -17.92 2.55
N GLU A 98 -11.43 -17.59 3.82
CA GLU A 98 -12.46 -17.04 4.70
C GLU A 98 -13.12 -15.79 4.10
N VAL A 99 -12.32 -14.83 3.62
CA VAL A 99 -12.80 -13.61 2.96
C VAL A 99 -13.61 -13.90 1.69
N LEU A 100 -13.21 -14.89 0.90
CA LEU A 100 -14.00 -15.36 -0.24
C LEU A 100 -15.36 -15.91 0.20
N LEU A 101 -15.41 -16.70 1.27
CA LEU A 101 -16.65 -17.28 1.79
C LEU A 101 -17.57 -16.20 2.37
N GLN A 102 -17.03 -15.23 3.12
CA GLN A 102 -17.77 -14.04 3.56
C GLN A 102 -18.47 -13.35 2.39
N HIS A 103 -17.78 -13.21 1.26
CA HIS A 103 -18.37 -12.61 0.07
C HIS A 103 -19.43 -13.51 -0.60
N LEU A 104 -19.14 -14.80 -0.76
CA LEU A 104 -20.02 -15.77 -1.43
C LEU A 104 -21.33 -16.04 -0.67
N TYR A 105 -21.29 -15.98 0.66
CA TYR A 105 -22.46 -16.13 1.53
C TYR A 105 -23.11 -14.79 1.89
N HIS A 106 -22.65 -13.69 1.30
CA HIS A 106 -23.19 -12.34 1.49
C HIS A 106 -23.06 -11.79 2.92
N ASP A 107 -22.10 -12.29 3.70
CA ASP A 107 -21.77 -11.76 5.03
C ASP A 107 -21.10 -10.38 4.91
N VAL A 108 -20.27 -10.20 3.88
CA VAL A 108 -19.57 -8.94 3.58
C VAL A 108 -19.72 -8.60 2.10
N SER A 109 -20.22 -7.40 1.82
CA SER A 109 -20.37 -6.89 0.46
C SER A 109 -19.06 -6.28 -0.02
N LEU A 110 -18.74 -6.49 -1.30
CA LEU A 110 -17.61 -5.85 -1.97
C LEU A 110 -18.04 -4.47 -2.47
N GLY A 111 -17.42 -3.41 -1.94
CA GLY A 111 -17.75 -2.01 -2.24
C GLY A 111 -16.56 -1.07 -2.10
N ASN A 112 -16.76 0.21 -2.40
CA ASN A 112 -15.72 1.24 -2.29
C ASN A 112 -15.33 1.56 -0.85
N ASP A 113 -16.19 1.18 0.11
CA ASP A 113 -16.02 1.29 1.55
C ASP A 113 -15.34 0.06 2.18
N SER A 114 -15.11 -1.01 1.38
CA SER A 114 -14.39 -2.19 1.84
C SER A 114 -12.97 -1.85 2.28
N SER A 115 -12.42 -2.58 3.25
CA SER A 115 -11.01 -2.40 3.62
C SER A 115 -10.07 -2.91 2.51
N VAL A 116 -8.92 -2.25 2.33
CA VAL A 116 -7.91 -2.67 1.34
C VAL A 116 -7.47 -4.11 1.57
N ALA A 117 -7.31 -4.53 2.83
CA ALA A 117 -6.95 -5.89 3.20
C ALA A 117 -7.99 -6.91 2.70
N HIS A 118 -9.28 -6.62 2.87
CA HIS A 118 -10.37 -7.48 2.41
C HIS A 118 -10.37 -7.60 0.88
N VAL A 119 -10.30 -6.47 0.16
CA VAL A 119 -10.28 -6.48 -1.31
C VAL A 119 -9.03 -7.19 -1.85
N ALA A 120 -7.87 -6.98 -1.24
CA ALA A 120 -6.62 -7.66 -1.58
C ALA A 120 -6.72 -9.19 -1.39
N SER A 121 -7.33 -9.64 -0.30
CA SER A 121 -7.59 -11.07 -0.05
C SER A 121 -8.49 -11.69 -1.10
N LEU A 122 -9.61 -11.02 -1.42
CA LEU A 122 -10.51 -11.42 -2.49
C LEU A 122 -9.80 -11.46 -3.84
N LEU A 123 -8.97 -10.47 -4.16
CA LEU A 123 -8.26 -10.39 -5.43
C LEU A 123 -7.29 -11.58 -5.62
N ARG A 124 -6.53 -11.94 -4.57
CA ARG A 124 -5.62 -13.10 -4.57
C ARG A 124 -6.37 -14.42 -4.78
N VAL A 125 -7.30 -14.74 -3.88
CA VAL A 125 -8.00 -16.05 -3.86
C VAL A 125 -8.86 -16.30 -5.09
N SER A 126 -9.46 -15.25 -5.65
CA SER A 126 -10.28 -15.35 -6.85
C SER A 126 -9.46 -15.44 -8.14
N SER A 127 -8.14 -15.24 -8.09
CA SER A 127 -7.29 -15.19 -9.28
C SER A 127 -7.28 -16.50 -10.07
N PRO A 128 -7.02 -16.45 -11.39
CA PRO A 128 -6.90 -17.65 -12.23
C PRO A 128 -5.83 -18.64 -11.75
N GLN A 129 -4.78 -18.16 -11.07
CA GLN A 129 -3.69 -18.98 -10.55
C GLN A 129 -4.08 -19.72 -9.26
N GLN A 130 -5.06 -19.21 -8.52
CA GLN A 130 -5.53 -19.79 -7.25
C GLN A 130 -6.82 -20.58 -7.45
N LEU A 131 -7.98 -20.02 -7.10
CA LEU A 131 -9.27 -20.73 -7.17
C LEU A 131 -10.14 -20.31 -8.37
N ASP A 132 -9.65 -19.43 -9.25
CA ASP A 132 -10.25 -19.03 -10.51
C ASP A 132 -11.77 -18.75 -10.44
N PHE A 133 -12.11 -17.64 -9.77
CA PHE A 133 -13.47 -17.07 -9.69
C PHE A 133 -13.55 -15.79 -10.55
N PRO A 134 -13.78 -15.88 -11.88
CA PRO A 134 -13.49 -14.77 -12.80
C PRO A 134 -14.30 -13.51 -12.53
N ASN A 135 -15.59 -13.65 -12.20
CA ASN A 135 -16.48 -12.51 -11.96
C ASN A 135 -16.12 -11.77 -10.66
N ILE A 136 -15.78 -12.53 -9.62
CA ILE A 136 -15.33 -11.98 -8.34
C ILE A 136 -13.97 -11.32 -8.52
N HIS A 137 -13.04 -11.97 -9.22
CA HIS A 137 -11.72 -11.41 -9.51
C HIS A 137 -11.79 -10.09 -10.28
N LYS A 138 -12.61 -10.05 -11.34
CA LYS A 138 -12.85 -8.82 -12.12
C LYS A 138 -13.39 -7.69 -11.23
N SER A 139 -14.35 -8.00 -10.36
CA SER A 139 -14.98 -7.02 -9.48
C SER A 139 -14.02 -6.53 -8.40
N ALA A 140 -13.32 -7.44 -7.73
CA ALA A 140 -12.31 -7.13 -6.72
C ALA A 140 -11.19 -6.28 -7.31
N ARG A 141 -10.75 -6.59 -8.53
CA ARG A 141 -9.74 -5.80 -9.25
C ARG A 141 -10.22 -4.38 -9.50
N ALA A 142 -11.44 -4.21 -10.01
CA ALA A 142 -11.99 -2.89 -10.30
C ALA A 142 -12.12 -2.03 -9.03
N VAL A 143 -12.56 -2.63 -7.91
CA VAL A 143 -12.61 -1.94 -6.62
C VAL A 143 -11.20 -1.59 -6.13
N PHE A 144 -10.26 -2.54 -6.18
CA PHE A 144 -8.88 -2.32 -5.76
C PHE A 144 -8.23 -1.19 -6.57
N GLU A 145 -8.37 -1.18 -7.89
CA GLU A 145 -7.88 -0.09 -8.76
C GLU A 145 -8.58 1.25 -8.50
N GLY A 146 -9.81 1.25 -7.99
CA GLY A 146 -10.56 2.44 -7.60
C GLY A 146 -10.19 3.02 -6.23
N MET A 147 -9.51 2.24 -5.37
CA MET A 147 -9.05 2.67 -4.05
C MET A 147 -7.82 3.58 -4.11
N PHE A 148 -7.10 3.59 -5.24
CA PHE A 148 -5.86 4.35 -5.39
C PHE A 148 -6.02 5.44 -6.44
N PRO A 149 -5.35 6.60 -6.25
CA PRO A 149 -5.38 7.68 -7.21
C PRO A 149 -4.73 7.25 -8.54
N LYS A 150 -5.34 7.69 -9.63
CA LYS A 150 -4.83 7.44 -11.00
C LYS A 150 -4.06 8.62 -11.57
N GLY A 151 -4.17 9.78 -10.92
CA GLY A 151 -3.66 11.05 -11.38
C GLY A 151 -2.80 11.77 -10.34
N PRO A 152 -2.35 12.97 -10.68
CA PRO A 152 -1.36 13.74 -9.93
C PRO A 152 -1.97 14.54 -8.77
N ASP A 153 -3.24 14.31 -8.44
CA ASP A 153 -3.91 14.99 -7.34
C ASP A 153 -3.23 14.65 -6.01
N ALA A 154 -3.21 15.57 -5.05
CA ALA A 154 -2.74 15.26 -3.70
C ALA A 154 -3.67 14.21 -3.06
N PHE A 155 -3.10 13.18 -2.42
CA PHE A 155 -3.89 12.13 -1.78
C PHE A 155 -3.61 11.99 -0.29
N THR A 156 -4.57 11.41 0.41
CA THR A 156 -4.45 11.05 1.83
C THR A 156 -4.16 9.56 1.92
N HIS A 157 -3.09 9.21 2.62
CA HIS A 157 -2.58 7.85 2.66
C HIS A 157 -3.20 7.07 3.81
N ASN A 158 -4.50 6.77 3.71
CA ASN A 158 -5.25 6.11 4.79
C ASN A 158 -5.21 4.58 4.71
N HIS A 159 -4.34 4.00 3.88
CA HIS A 159 -4.37 2.59 3.54
C HIS A 159 -3.14 1.84 4.05
N PRO A 160 -3.25 0.54 4.39
CA PRO A 160 -2.11 -0.30 4.73
C PRO A 160 -1.27 -0.58 3.48
N LEU A 161 -0.41 0.37 3.09
CA LEU A 161 0.34 0.39 1.85
C LEU A 161 1.23 -0.85 1.67
N HIS A 162 1.85 -1.33 2.75
CA HIS A 162 2.71 -2.52 2.75
C HIS A 162 2.00 -3.80 2.32
N ASP A 163 0.69 -3.91 2.60
CA ASP A 163 -0.08 -5.10 2.21
C ASP A 163 -0.63 -5.00 0.78
N ALA A 164 -0.80 -3.76 0.29
CA ALA A 164 -1.29 -3.49 -1.05
C ALA A 164 -0.18 -3.65 -2.10
N LEU A 165 1.07 -3.29 -1.78
CA LEU A 165 2.18 -3.29 -2.74
C LEU A 165 2.44 -4.68 -3.36
N PRO A 166 2.54 -5.80 -2.59
CA PRO A 166 2.75 -7.12 -3.18
C PRO A 166 1.65 -7.52 -4.15
N VAL A 167 0.40 -7.17 -3.83
CA VAL A 167 -0.77 -7.47 -4.66
C VAL A 167 -0.75 -6.66 -5.96
N ALA A 168 -0.43 -5.37 -5.88
CA ALA A 168 -0.31 -4.52 -7.06
C ALA A 168 0.81 -5.03 -7.99
N THR A 169 1.93 -5.48 -7.43
CA THR A 169 3.03 -6.08 -8.18
C THR A 169 2.64 -7.42 -8.82
N GLU A 170 2.07 -8.34 -8.04
CA GLU A 170 1.65 -9.68 -8.49
C GLU A 170 0.66 -9.60 -9.67
N PHE A 171 -0.34 -8.72 -9.57
CA PHE A 171 -1.38 -8.56 -10.60
C PHE A 171 -1.04 -7.52 -11.68
N LYS A 172 0.20 -7.00 -11.70
CA LYS A 172 0.70 -6.02 -12.67
C LYS A 172 -0.18 -4.77 -12.78
N LEU A 173 -0.64 -4.27 -11.63
CA LEU A 173 -1.47 -3.07 -11.52
C LEU A 173 -0.57 -1.83 -11.48
N LEU A 174 0.05 -1.47 -12.61
CA LEU A 174 1.14 -0.47 -12.65
C LEU A 174 0.75 0.89 -12.07
N SER A 175 -0.44 1.41 -12.42
CA SER A 175 -0.93 2.70 -11.89
C SER A 175 -1.14 2.66 -10.37
N VAL A 176 -1.67 1.54 -9.85
CA VAL A 176 -1.85 1.34 -8.40
C VAL A 176 -0.50 1.21 -7.70
N ARG A 177 0.43 0.42 -8.27
CA ARG A 177 1.79 0.26 -7.76
C ARG A 177 2.53 1.60 -7.68
N LYS A 178 2.41 2.43 -8.72
CA LYS A 178 2.96 3.80 -8.74
C LYS A 178 2.42 4.66 -7.60
N ALA A 179 1.10 4.68 -7.41
CA ALA A 179 0.45 5.42 -6.33
C ALA A 179 0.89 4.93 -4.94
N ILE A 180 1.01 3.61 -4.76
CA ILE A 180 1.49 3.02 -3.51
C ILE A 180 2.96 3.38 -3.27
N LEU A 181 3.84 3.27 -4.25
CA LEU A 181 5.27 3.62 -4.10
C LEU A 181 5.47 5.10 -3.81
N TYR A 182 4.72 5.99 -4.46
CA TYR A 182 4.71 7.41 -4.08
C TYR A 182 4.27 7.58 -2.63
N SER A 183 3.13 6.96 -2.26
CA SER A 183 2.57 7.05 -0.91
C SER A 183 3.56 6.60 0.15
N LEU A 184 4.26 5.51 -0.14
CA LEU A 184 5.29 4.96 0.72
C LEU A 184 6.39 6.03 0.91
N VAL A 185 6.96 6.55 -0.17
CA VAL A 185 8.01 7.58 -0.08
C VAL A 185 7.55 8.85 0.63
N SER A 186 6.28 9.22 0.48
CA SER A 186 5.74 10.47 1.04
C SER A 186 5.23 10.37 2.48
N THR A 187 5.08 9.18 3.09
CA THR A 187 4.47 9.08 4.44
C THR A 187 5.23 8.29 5.47
N THR A 188 6.20 7.53 5.05
CA THR A 188 6.81 6.53 5.92
C THR A 188 8.31 6.76 5.92
N ASP A 189 8.84 7.01 7.12
CA ASP A 189 10.25 6.82 7.38
C ASP A 189 10.52 5.32 7.25
N PHE A 190 10.87 4.86 6.04
CA PHE A 190 11.34 3.48 5.91
C PHE A 190 12.74 3.40 6.50
N ASP A 191 12.82 2.68 7.61
CA ASP A 191 14.09 2.24 8.19
C ASP A 191 14.82 1.33 7.17
N VAL A 192 15.76 1.91 6.42
CA VAL A 192 16.70 1.16 5.55
C VAL A 192 17.76 0.42 6.39
N SER A 193 17.72 0.60 7.71
CA SER A 193 18.67 0.11 8.71
C SER A 193 18.81 -1.41 8.81
N GLY A 194 18.03 -2.19 8.06
CA GLY A 194 18.24 -3.64 7.90
C GLY A 194 19.44 -4.04 7.03
N SER A 195 20.07 -3.06 6.35
CA SER A 195 21.21 -3.30 5.47
C SER A 195 22.52 -3.18 6.25
N ASN A 196 23.00 -4.29 6.82
CA ASN A 196 24.37 -4.52 7.31
C ASN A 196 25.23 -3.25 7.51
N SER A 197 25.06 -2.58 8.65
CA SER A 197 25.98 -1.54 9.13
C SER A 197 27.31 -2.18 9.55
N GLY A 198 28.09 -2.63 8.56
CA GLY A 198 29.42 -3.21 8.71
C GLY A 198 30.50 -2.52 7.87
N ASP A 199 30.15 -1.67 6.89
CA ASP A 199 31.13 -0.93 6.09
C ASP A 199 30.78 0.57 6.03
N ASN A 200 31.69 1.38 6.56
CA ASN A 200 31.65 2.84 6.46
C ASN A 200 32.02 3.24 5.03
N ASP A 201 31.04 3.58 4.18
CA ASP A 201 31.31 4.25 2.90
C ASP A 201 31.02 5.77 3.03
N PRO A 202 32.04 6.64 3.00
CA PRO A 202 31.90 8.07 3.30
C PRO A 202 31.29 8.93 2.18
N GLN A 203 30.68 8.36 1.14
CA GLN A 203 30.28 9.13 -0.06
C GLN A 203 28.85 9.72 -0.08
N TYR A 204 27.98 9.44 0.88
CA TYR A 204 26.58 9.91 0.84
C TYR A 204 26.19 11.03 1.82
N ALA A 205 27.15 11.55 2.62
CA ALA A 205 26.88 12.61 3.61
C ALA A 205 26.67 14.01 2.98
N ASP A 206 27.14 14.22 1.75
CA ASP A 206 27.26 15.55 1.14
C ASP A 206 25.91 16.17 0.70
N THR A 207 24.86 15.36 0.51
CA THR A 207 23.55 15.87 0.05
C THR A 207 22.63 16.33 1.18
N LEU A 208 22.83 15.84 2.41
CA LEU A 208 22.01 16.23 3.58
C LEU A 208 22.61 17.40 4.38
N GLU A 209 23.91 17.68 4.26
CA GLU A 209 24.55 18.82 4.93
C GLU A 209 24.21 20.18 4.28
N ILE A 210 23.82 20.22 3.00
CA ILE A 210 23.49 21.46 2.28
C ILE A 210 22.24 22.16 2.84
N LEU A 211 21.33 21.44 3.52
CA LEU A 211 20.08 22.03 4.04
C LEU A 211 20.17 22.57 5.48
N ASN A 212 21.24 22.27 6.24
CA ASN A 212 21.37 22.66 7.65
C ASN A 212 22.44 23.75 7.91
N GLY A 213 23.06 24.29 6.87
CA GLY A 213 24.16 25.26 6.99
C GLY A 213 23.73 26.73 6.92
N ALA A 214 22.92 27.22 7.87
CA ALA A 214 22.70 28.66 8.08
C ALA A 214 23.25 29.10 9.45
N SER A 215 24.51 29.53 9.43
CA SER A 215 25.24 30.11 10.57
C SER A 215 24.65 31.45 11.01
N THR A 216 24.29 31.57 12.28
CA THR A 216 24.14 32.85 12.98
C THR A 216 25.50 33.52 13.20
N PRO A 217 25.68 34.82 12.94
CA PRO A 217 26.79 35.57 13.51
C PRO A 217 26.45 36.01 14.94
N ARG A 218 27.32 35.65 15.88
CA ARG A 218 27.44 36.32 17.18
C ARG A 218 28.17 37.64 16.98
N ASP A 219 27.67 38.70 17.61
CA ASP A 219 28.52 39.81 18.05
C ASP A 219 27.92 40.52 19.28
N ASP A 220 28.83 41.11 20.05
CA ASP A 220 28.78 41.38 21.49
C ASP A 220 28.14 42.71 21.97
N GLN A 221 27.54 42.65 23.18
CA GLN A 221 27.53 43.67 24.29
C GLN A 221 26.78 45.04 24.15
N PRO A 222 26.61 45.86 25.23
CA PRO A 222 26.01 45.61 26.56
C PRO A 222 25.08 46.79 27.07
N GLU A 223 24.59 46.65 28.32
CA GLU A 223 24.14 47.69 29.29
C GLU A 223 22.66 48.20 29.41
N ARG A 224 22.10 47.85 30.60
CA ARG A 224 21.38 48.64 31.64
C ARG A 224 20.02 49.33 31.40
N GLN A 225 19.06 48.94 32.25
CA GLN A 225 18.30 49.70 33.29
C GLN A 225 16.84 49.18 33.41
N PRO A 226 16.01 49.56 34.42
CA PRO A 226 16.16 49.38 35.86
C PRO A 226 14.95 48.66 36.51
N ASN A 227 15.10 48.32 37.79
CA ASN A 227 14.12 47.72 38.71
C ASN A 227 12.76 48.44 38.80
N VAL A 228 11.67 47.66 38.81
CA VAL A 228 10.40 48.01 39.47
C VAL A 228 9.84 46.75 40.18
N PRO A 229 9.42 46.81 41.45
CA PRO A 229 8.91 45.66 42.19
C PRO A 229 7.39 45.54 42.07
N LEU A 230 6.87 44.33 41.81
CA LEU A 230 5.46 44.02 42.03
C LEU A 230 5.31 42.64 42.70
N MET A 231 4.83 42.69 43.95
CA MET A 231 4.37 41.54 44.70
C MET A 231 3.07 41.02 44.10
N ILE A 232 3.02 39.72 43.80
CA ILE A 232 1.77 38.93 43.82
C ILE A 232 2.11 37.55 44.40
N GLU A 233 1.66 37.33 45.64
CA GLU A 233 1.48 35.98 46.21
C GLU A 233 0.23 35.37 45.57
N ILE A 234 0.37 34.23 44.90
CA ILE A 234 -0.71 33.24 44.78
C ILE A 234 -0.13 31.85 45.05
N THR A 235 -0.61 31.31 46.15
CA THR A 235 -0.55 29.97 46.70
C THR A 235 -1.05 28.87 45.75
N GLY A 236 -0.40 27.69 45.77
CA GLY A 236 -1.06 26.42 45.47
C GLY A 236 -0.41 25.56 44.38
N THR A 237 0.76 24.98 44.65
CA THR A 237 1.32 23.87 43.87
C THR A 237 0.75 22.55 44.37
N GLU A 238 -0.32 22.07 43.74
CA GLU A 238 -0.74 20.67 43.83
C GLU A 238 0.11 19.82 42.89
N THR A 239 0.87 18.89 43.47
CA THR A 239 1.61 17.84 42.78
C THR A 239 0.64 16.88 42.09
N ILE A 240 0.52 16.99 40.77
CA ILE A 240 -0.17 16.00 39.93
C ILE A 240 0.78 14.79 39.76
N PRO A 241 0.36 13.56 40.10
CA PRO A 241 1.17 12.37 39.88
C PRO A 241 1.19 12.00 38.39
N ASP A 242 2.39 11.94 37.83
CA ASP A 242 2.69 11.40 36.50
C ASP A 242 2.07 10.01 36.34
N THR A 243 0.95 9.95 35.62
CA THR A 243 0.33 8.70 35.21
C THR A 243 0.94 8.34 33.86
N SER A 244 2.03 7.59 33.90
CA SER A 244 2.70 7.03 32.73
C SER A 244 1.74 6.07 32.03
N THR A 245 1.10 6.54 30.96
CA THR A 245 0.23 5.72 30.11
C THR A 245 1.05 4.56 29.53
N PRO A 246 0.63 3.29 29.69
CA PRO A 246 1.37 2.17 29.13
C PRO A 246 1.36 2.27 27.60
N SER A 247 2.54 2.41 27.01
CA SER A 247 2.75 2.39 25.57
C SER A 247 2.14 1.13 24.98
N GLU A 248 1.15 1.28 24.09
CA GLU A 248 0.57 0.15 23.36
C GLU A 248 1.68 -0.67 22.68
N PRO A 249 1.61 -2.01 22.71
CA PRO A 249 2.57 -2.85 22.02
C PRO A 249 2.52 -2.52 20.52
N SER A 250 3.58 -1.88 20.02
CA SER A 250 3.71 -1.53 18.62
C SER A 250 3.65 -2.80 17.77
N LEU A 251 2.67 -2.87 16.88
CA LEU A 251 2.56 -3.96 15.92
C LEU A 251 3.87 -4.09 15.15
N PRO A 252 4.33 -5.32 14.86
CA PRO A 252 5.59 -5.53 14.15
C PRO A 252 5.57 -4.78 12.82
N ARG A 253 6.50 -3.81 12.67
CA ARG A 253 6.66 -3.03 11.43
C ARG A 253 6.90 -4.01 10.28
N LYS A 254 6.03 -3.99 9.27
CA LYS A 254 6.23 -4.79 8.05
C LYS A 254 7.37 -4.18 7.25
N VAL A 255 8.45 -4.93 7.11
CA VAL A 255 9.64 -4.53 6.35
C VAL A 255 9.35 -4.70 4.85
N LEU A 256 9.70 -3.69 4.04
CA LEU A 256 9.62 -3.77 2.58
C LEU A 256 10.60 -4.82 2.03
N SER A 257 10.32 -5.36 0.85
CA SER A 257 11.31 -6.17 0.16
C SER A 257 12.56 -5.32 -0.16
N PRO A 258 13.77 -5.88 -0.19
CA PRO A 258 14.98 -5.12 -0.52
C PRO A 258 14.88 -4.38 -1.86
N ALA A 259 14.26 -5.02 -2.86
CA ALA A 259 14.05 -4.44 -4.18
C ALA A 259 13.06 -3.25 -4.13
N ASP A 260 11.94 -3.38 -3.40
CA ASP A 260 10.99 -2.27 -3.27
C ASP A 260 11.56 -1.12 -2.45
N ALA A 261 12.40 -1.41 -1.44
CA ALA A 261 13.11 -0.39 -0.67
C ALA A 261 14.08 0.40 -1.56
N GLU A 262 14.88 -0.28 -2.40
CA GLU A 262 15.77 0.37 -3.37
C GLU A 262 15.00 1.25 -4.37
N ILE A 263 13.84 0.77 -4.85
CA ILE A 263 12.96 1.55 -5.72
C ILE A 263 12.43 2.79 -5.00
N CYS A 264 11.98 2.66 -3.74
CA CYS A 264 11.51 3.79 -2.96
C CYS A 264 12.62 4.82 -2.73
N MET A 265 13.83 4.39 -2.37
CA MET A 265 14.98 5.27 -2.19
C MET A 265 15.35 6.01 -3.49
N THR A 266 15.38 5.29 -4.61
CA THR A 266 15.65 5.89 -5.93
C THR A 266 14.58 6.91 -6.30
N LEU A 267 13.30 6.56 -6.11
CA LEU A 267 12.17 7.44 -6.37
C LEU A 267 12.26 8.70 -5.51
N MET A 268 12.54 8.57 -4.22
CA MET A 268 12.70 9.67 -3.28
C MET A 268 13.79 10.64 -3.74
N THR A 269 14.99 10.13 -4.06
CA THR A 269 16.10 10.95 -4.56
C THR A 269 15.72 11.72 -5.82
N ARG A 270 15.02 11.08 -6.76
CA ARG A 270 14.58 11.73 -8.01
C ARG A 270 13.51 12.79 -7.77
N LEU A 271 12.54 12.53 -6.88
CA LEU A 271 11.54 13.51 -6.48
C LEU A 271 12.20 14.75 -5.87
N ILE A 272 13.12 14.58 -4.93
CA ILE A 272 13.84 15.70 -4.30
C ILE A 272 14.64 16.48 -5.34
N SER A 273 15.43 15.77 -6.16
CA SER A 273 16.28 16.40 -7.17
C SER A 273 15.48 17.21 -8.18
N HIS A 274 14.30 16.73 -8.57
CA HIS A 274 13.41 17.42 -9.51
C HIS A 274 12.70 18.60 -8.85
N PHE A 275 12.19 18.42 -7.62
CA PHE A 275 11.29 19.38 -6.99
C PHE A 275 12.00 20.49 -6.22
N THR A 276 13.20 20.26 -5.69
CA THR A 276 13.96 21.26 -4.91
C THR A 276 14.15 22.58 -5.68
N PRO A 277 14.58 22.60 -6.96
CA PRO A 277 14.69 23.85 -7.71
C PRO A 277 13.36 24.60 -7.84
N ILE A 278 12.25 23.88 -7.98
CA ILE A 278 10.90 24.45 -8.11
C ILE A 278 10.45 25.07 -6.79
N LEU A 279 10.75 24.39 -5.67
CA LEU A 279 10.35 24.82 -4.35
C LEU A 279 11.15 26.04 -3.87
N PHE A 280 12.46 26.06 -4.10
CA PHE A 280 13.36 27.10 -3.56
C PHE A 280 13.62 28.27 -4.51
N THR A 281 13.06 28.24 -5.72
CA THR A 281 13.09 29.39 -6.64
C THR A 281 11.74 30.11 -6.60
N PRO A 282 11.67 31.36 -6.15
CA PRO A 282 10.43 32.13 -6.16
C PRO A 282 9.83 32.18 -7.58
N ALA A 283 8.53 31.96 -7.68
CA ALA A 283 7.85 31.98 -8.96
C ALA A 283 7.89 33.40 -9.57
N ALA A 284 8.31 33.52 -10.82
CA ALA A 284 8.23 34.77 -11.58
C ALA A 284 6.87 34.91 -12.26
N THR A 285 6.37 36.15 -12.37
CA THR A 285 5.12 36.47 -13.11
C THR A 285 5.36 37.51 -14.20
N PRO A 286 4.46 37.64 -15.19
CA PRO A 286 4.55 38.70 -16.20
C PRO A 286 4.46 40.13 -15.63
N HIS A 287 3.86 40.31 -14.46
CA HIS A 287 3.69 41.62 -13.81
C HIS A 287 4.70 41.80 -12.69
N MET A 288 5.59 42.79 -12.80
CA MET A 288 6.64 43.06 -11.79
C MET A 288 6.09 43.17 -10.36
N ALA A 289 4.98 43.90 -10.16
CA ALA A 289 4.36 44.03 -8.84
C ALA A 289 3.89 42.69 -8.24
N CYS A 290 3.42 41.75 -9.06
CA CYS A 290 3.05 40.41 -8.60
C CYS A 290 4.29 39.54 -8.30
N THR A 291 5.37 39.72 -9.06
CA THR A 291 6.66 39.08 -8.78
C THR A 291 7.25 39.55 -7.45
N ASP A 292 7.13 40.84 -7.12
CA ASP A 292 7.58 41.39 -5.82
C ASP A 292 6.80 40.73 -4.67
N VAL A 293 5.47 40.57 -4.80
CA VAL A 293 4.67 39.86 -3.78
C VAL A 293 5.16 38.42 -3.60
N PHE A 294 5.44 37.68 -4.68
CA PHE A 294 6.02 36.34 -4.54
C PHE A 294 7.38 36.41 -3.84
N ALA A 295 8.28 37.30 -4.24
CA ALA A 295 9.59 37.41 -3.62
C ALA A 295 9.51 37.65 -2.09
N GLU A 296 8.56 38.47 -1.64
CA GLU A 296 8.35 38.77 -0.22
C GLU A 296 7.67 37.64 0.56
N THR A 297 6.72 36.94 -0.06
CA THR A 297 5.84 35.97 0.63
C THR A 297 6.21 34.50 0.41
N TRP A 298 7.08 34.19 -0.57
CA TRP A 298 7.42 32.81 -0.92
C TRP A 298 8.08 32.04 0.23
N MET A 299 9.02 32.68 0.91
CA MET A 299 9.71 32.05 2.05
C MET A 299 8.72 31.65 3.16
N PRO A 300 7.91 32.55 3.75
CA PRO A 300 7.02 32.20 4.84
C PRO A 300 5.81 31.34 4.43
N LEU A 301 5.33 31.43 3.19
CA LEU A 301 4.11 30.74 2.78
C LEU A 301 4.33 29.44 1.99
N VAL A 302 5.50 29.27 1.37
CA VAL A 302 5.81 28.11 0.52
C VAL A 302 6.98 27.32 1.10
N ILE A 303 8.15 27.94 1.27
CA ILE A 303 9.37 27.22 1.69
C ILE A 303 9.25 26.75 3.15
N GLN A 304 8.96 27.66 4.08
CA GLN A 304 8.91 27.35 5.51
C GLN A 304 7.89 26.22 5.81
N PRO A 305 6.63 26.27 5.33
CA PRO A 305 5.68 25.18 5.56
C PRO A 305 6.02 23.88 4.84
N ALA A 306 6.79 23.94 3.74
CA ALA A 306 7.30 22.75 3.09
C ALA A 306 8.41 22.10 3.91
N ILE A 307 9.32 22.86 4.53
CA ILE A 307 10.32 22.29 5.43
C ILE A 307 9.67 21.66 6.66
N GLU A 308 8.73 22.37 7.29
CA GLU A 308 8.07 21.93 8.54
C GLU A 308 7.21 20.66 8.39
N ASN A 309 6.74 20.35 7.18
CA ASN A 309 5.84 19.23 6.92
C ASN A 309 6.43 18.21 5.93
N ASP A 310 7.76 18.19 5.76
CA ASP A 310 8.47 17.33 4.81
C ASP A 310 7.97 17.46 3.36
N GLY A 311 7.46 18.64 3.01
CA GLY A 311 6.92 18.99 1.70
C GLY A 311 7.91 18.87 0.55
N VAL A 312 9.22 18.87 0.85
CA VAL A 312 10.30 18.63 -0.13
C VAL A 312 10.16 17.24 -0.78
N TYR A 313 9.71 16.24 -0.01
CA TYR A 313 9.51 14.86 -0.49
C TYR A 313 8.06 14.60 -0.96
N LYS A 314 7.18 15.60 -0.84
CA LYS A 314 5.74 15.52 -1.11
C LYS A 314 5.36 16.54 -2.20
N PRO A 315 5.96 16.48 -3.41
CA PRO A 315 5.78 17.52 -4.42
C PRO A 315 4.32 17.73 -4.82
N LEU A 316 3.55 16.65 -4.96
CA LEU A 316 2.14 16.75 -5.37
C LEU A 316 1.31 17.46 -4.31
N GLU A 317 1.51 17.13 -3.03
CA GLU A 317 0.85 17.76 -1.89
C GLU A 317 1.27 19.22 -1.72
N THR A 318 2.57 19.51 -1.88
CA THR A 318 3.13 20.86 -1.75
C THR A 318 2.59 21.78 -2.85
N LEU A 319 2.60 21.34 -4.12
CA LEU A 319 1.99 22.08 -5.23
C LEU A 319 0.49 22.29 -5.01
N GLN A 320 -0.21 21.28 -4.48
CA GLN A 320 -1.63 21.43 -4.13
C GLN A 320 -1.86 22.47 -3.03
N ARG A 321 -0.98 22.56 -2.04
CA ARG A 321 -1.02 23.57 -0.98
C ARG A 321 -0.76 24.96 -1.54
N MET A 322 0.23 25.11 -2.42
CA MET A 322 0.54 26.37 -3.09
C MET A 322 -0.66 26.91 -3.88
N LYS A 323 -1.38 26.05 -4.61
CA LYS A 323 -2.63 26.42 -5.31
C LYS A 323 -3.73 26.93 -4.37
N LYS A 324 -3.77 26.43 -3.12
CA LYS A 324 -4.81 26.74 -2.13
C LYS A 324 -4.57 28.06 -1.38
N ILE A 325 -3.36 28.64 -1.45
CA ILE A 325 -3.09 29.97 -0.88
C ILE A 325 -3.94 31.01 -1.62
N ASP A 326 -4.54 31.94 -0.86
CA ASP A 326 -5.26 33.08 -1.44
C ASP A 326 -4.28 34.17 -1.87
N TRP A 327 -3.61 33.93 -2.99
CA TRP A 327 -2.66 34.86 -3.56
C TRP A 327 -3.29 36.21 -3.94
N ALA A 328 -4.60 36.25 -4.19
CA ALA A 328 -5.29 37.49 -4.53
C ALA A 328 -5.40 38.42 -3.31
N GLU A 329 -5.69 37.87 -2.12
CA GLU A 329 -5.69 38.64 -0.86
C GLU A 329 -4.29 39.19 -0.53
N LEU A 330 -3.24 38.48 -0.94
CA LEU A 330 -1.85 38.89 -0.77
C LEU A 330 -1.37 39.93 -1.80
N GLY A 331 -2.20 40.29 -2.77
CA GLY A 331 -1.91 41.37 -3.73
C GLY A 331 -1.56 40.92 -5.15
N LEU A 332 -1.66 39.62 -5.48
CA LEU A 332 -1.53 39.19 -6.88
C LEU A 332 -2.80 39.55 -7.67
N CYS A 333 -2.62 39.93 -8.93
CA CYS A 333 -3.74 40.15 -9.83
C CYS A 333 -4.37 38.81 -10.27
N ALA A 334 -5.66 38.82 -10.62
CA ALA A 334 -6.42 37.62 -10.95
C ALA A 334 -5.77 36.76 -12.07
N LEU A 335 -5.20 37.41 -13.09
CA LEU A 335 -4.52 36.73 -14.20
C LEU A 335 -3.30 35.94 -13.72
N CYS A 336 -2.42 36.55 -12.91
CA CYS A 336 -1.24 35.87 -12.39
C CYS A 336 -1.59 34.72 -11.44
N VAL A 337 -2.69 34.83 -10.68
CA VAL A 337 -3.19 33.74 -9.83
C VAL A 337 -3.67 32.56 -10.67
N GLU A 338 -4.45 32.83 -11.74
CA GLU A 338 -4.94 31.81 -12.66
C GLU A 338 -3.78 31.10 -13.37
N ASP A 339 -2.87 31.87 -13.97
CA ASP A 339 -1.70 31.35 -14.67
C ASP A 339 -0.85 30.45 -13.77
N LYS A 340 -0.58 30.88 -12.52
CA LYS A 340 0.23 30.08 -11.59
C LYS A 340 -0.46 28.83 -11.11
N ARG A 341 -1.78 28.86 -10.90
CA ARG A 341 -2.53 27.64 -10.58
C ARG A 341 -2.50 26.64 -11.73
N ALA A 342 -2.56 27.11 -12.97
CA ALA A 342 -2.43 26.28 -14.15
C ALA A 342 -1.01 25.67 -14.25
N GLU A 343 0.03 26.48 -14.10
CA GLU A 343 1.43 26.06 -14.10
C GLU A 343 1.71 24.98 -13.04
N TRP A 344 1.24 25.17 -11.80
CA TRP A 344 1.42 24.15 -10.75
C TRP A 344 0.61 22.87 -11.00
N ALA A 345 -0.54 22.96 -11.65
CA ALA A 345 -1.31 21.76 -12.04
C ALA A 345 -0.64 20.99 -13.19
N GLU A 346 -0.04 21.71 -14.13
CA GLU A 346 0.80 21.12 -15.17
C GLU A 346 2.03 20.45 -14.54
N GLU A 347 2.68 21.11 -13.59
CA GLU A 347 3.86 20.55 -12.92
C GLU A 347 3.53 19.29 -12.09
N GLN A 348 2.39 19.28 -11.40
CA GLN A 348 1.87 18.05 -10.75
C GLN A 348 1.74 16.91 -11.77
N SER A 349 1.18 17.19 -12.95
CA SER A 349 1.02 16.22 -14.03
C SER A 349 2.38 15.75 -14.58
N ASN A 350 3.33 16.68 -14.74
CA ASN A 350 4.68 16.39 -15.21
C ASN A 350 5.41 15.45 -14.24
N ILE A 351 5.42 15.77 -12.95
CA ILE A 351 6.03 14.94 -11.91
C ILE A 351 5.42 13.54 -11.92
N TRP A 352 4.08 13.44 -11.96
CA TRP A 352 3.41 12.15 -12.03
C TRP A 352 3.84 11.36 -13.27
N ASN A 353 3.89 11.97 -14.45
CA ASN A 353 4.32 11.27 -15.67
C ASN A 353 5.80 10.85 -15.62
N LEU A 354 6.68 11.70 -15.09
CA LEU A 354 8.10 11.39 -14.92
C LEU A 354 8.33 10.17 -14.04
N MET A 355 7.50 9.96 -13.01
CA MET A 355 7.57 8.78 -12.17
C MET A 355 7.44 7.45 -12.92
N ASP A 356 6.75 7.41 -14.07
CA ASP A 356 6.67 6.19 -14.88
C ASP A 356 8.05 5.75 -15.35
N SER A 357 8.92 6.71 -15.72
CA SER A 357 10.31 6.45 -16.08
C SER A 357 11.20 6.18 -14.86
N TRP A 358 10.88 6.76 -13.71
CA TRP A 358 11.67 6.62 -12.49
C TRP A 358 11.47 5.29 -11.77
N LEU A 359 10.31 4.67 -11.97
CA LEU A 359 9.95 3.39 -11.39
C LEU A 359 10.38 2.19 -12.25
N LEU A 360 10.97 2.42 -13.42
CA LEU A 360 11.54 1.34 -14.23
C LEU A 360 12.84 0.82 -13.62
N PRO A 361 13.09 -0.50 -13.66
CA PRO A 361 14.37 -1.05 -13.22
C PRO A 361 15.51 -0.50 -14.08
N PRO A 362 16.71 -0.29 -13.52
CA PRO A 362 17.86 0.26 -14.26
C PRO A 362 18.21 -0.52 -15.52
N ALA A 363 18.00 -1.85 -15.53
CA ALA A 363 18.24 -2.70 -16.70
C ALA A 363 17.32 -2.43 -17.91
N GLN A 364 16.28 -1.61 -17.76
CA GLN A 364 15.36 -1.25 -18.85
C GLN A 364 15.59 0.16 -19.40
N VAL A 365 16.46 0.96 -18.79
CA VAL A 365 16.68 2.35 -19.19
C VAL A 365 17.57 2.47 -20.43
N ASP A 366 18.48 1.53 -20.66
CA ASP A 366 19.44 1.58 -21.79
C ASP A 366 18.85 1.16 -23.16
N ASN A 367 17.57 0.78 -23.21
CA ASN A 367 16.91 0.28 -24.43
C ASN A 367 15.76 1.16 -24.95
N VAL A 368 15.62 2.39 -24.42
CA VAL A 368 14.61 3.38 -24.83
C VAL A 368 15.34 4.66 -25.23
#